data_AF-A0A381XFV6-F1
#
_entry.id   AF-A0A381XFV6-F1
#
_cell.length_a   1.000
_cell.length_b   1.000
_cell.length_c   1.000
_cell.angle_alpha   90.00
_cell.angle_beta   90.00
_cell.angle_gamma   90.00
#
_symmetry.space_group_name_H-M   'P 1'
#
loop_
_entity.id
_entity.type
_entity.pdbx_description
1 polymer ?
#
loop_
_entity_poly.entity_id
_entity_poly.type
_entity_poly.pdbx_seq_one_letter_code
_entity_poly.pdbx_strand_id
1 'polypeptide(L)'
;MYRNTLTTITSTIALTLNLVFSQVVINEIHYNPSGAQGSDNDYEFMELYNAGTEAVDMSGWSFTQGVNHTFADGTTLAAGAYMIVDVDLAHNGGSLDASPYDPDGDGLHENGAQVVQWTSNNLSNGGEDIEIIDTLGAVIDFVDYEDGSNSYGDWGTAHDGGGASLELIDATVPNDSASAWQASWVVGGTPGAANSTEPEAMVTTIYNIQLTTDPNGASTMAGEYVQTSGVITGVDRIGTNSAFTIQDGSGSWNGIYCWWAAADTLVVGDAVTVRGFVTEYNGYGNLGDPDAGMTQLTTGRVISHDSEGNELPAAVVLELEDVGDEQYEGVRVTTTGRVVQAAVCDSDAENYNYCEWRITNNLDASIVADTINVNDRFVVTGPALGTIATVTGPLNQWGGSGNSRPAWKIEPASEDDVSIACENADLTIKIEMIDAFGDGWNGAYYTIYGPQFSVVGTGTLEDGSFGVDTYCLYEYNAFSVVVGGGDWDSEISFNIVD
;
A
#
# COMPACT_ATOMS: atom_id res chain seq x y z
N MET A 1 12.22 86.78 -8.82
CA MET A 1 12.40 85.33 -9.02
C MET A 1 12.29 84.67 -7.65
N TYR A 2 11.08 84.32 -7.22
CA TYR A 2 10.84 83.68 -5.91
C TYR A 2 11.03 82.17 -6.09
N ARG A 3 12.00 81.58 -5.39
CA ARG A 3 12.17 80.12 -5.30
C ARG A 3 11.38 79.62 -4.09
N ASN A 4 10.22 79.01 -4.34
CA ASN A 4 9.55 78.18 -3.34
C ASN A 4 10.35 76.89 -3.18
N THR A 5 10.83 76.64 -1.96
CA THR A 5 11.44 75.35 -1.60
C THR A 5 10.33 74.52 -0.97
N LEU A 6 9.88 73.48 -1.67
CA LEU A 6 8.96 72.48 -1.11
C LEU A 6 9.79 71.53 -0.24
N THR A 7 9.53 71.53 1.07
CA THR A 7 10.11 70.57 2.00
C THR A 7 9.20 69.34 2.02
N THR A 8 9.60 68.26 1.35
CA THR A 8 8.89 66.98 1.43
C THR A 8 9.23 66.30 2.75
N ILE A 9 8.23 66.09 3.61
CA ILE A 9 8.36 65.25 4.82
C ILE A 9 8.00 63.83 4.39
N THR A 10 8.97 62.93 4.41
CA THR A 10 8.74 61.49 4.24
C THR A 10 8.49 60.88 5.62
N SER A 11 7.26 60.45 5.88
CA SER A 11 6.93 59.67 7.09
C SER A 11 7.07 58.19 6.74
N THR A 12 7.96 57.49 7.42
CA THR A 12 8.11 56.03 7.33
C THR A 12 7.21 55.41 8.38
N ILE A 13 6.11 54.80 7.96
CA ILE A 13 5.28 53.94 8.81
C ILE A 13 5.93 52.56 8.78
N ALA A 14 6.53 52.14 9.89
CA ALA A 14 6.91 50.76 10.11
C ALA A 14 5.66 50.00 10.56
N LEU A 15 5.07 49.22 9.66
CA LEU A 15 4.02 48.27 10.01
C LEU A 15 4.73 47.02 10.54
N THR A 16 4.83 46.88 11.85
CA THR A 16 5.20 45.61 12.48
C THR A 16 3.98 44.69 12.40
N LEU A 17 4.02 43.71 11.50
CA LEU A 17 3.06 42.62 11.46
C LEU A 17 3.41 41.68 12.63
N ASN A 18 2.75 41.86 13.78
CA ASN A 18 2.75 40.84 14.82
C ASN A 18 1.75 39.78 14.38
N LEU A 19 2.25 38.69 13.80
CA LEU A 19 1.49 37.45 13.73
C LEU A 19 1.33 36.99 15.18
N VAL A 20 0.15 37.21 15.76
CA VAL A 20 -0.21 36.62 17.05
C VAL A 20 -0.72 35.25 16.70
N PHE A 21 0.13 34.24 16.83
CA PHE A 21 -0.32 32.85 16.84
C PHE A 21 -1.18 32.64 18.08
N SER A 22 -2.21 31.80 17.98
CA SER A 22 -2.93 31.37 19.17
C SER A 22 -1.91 30.76 20.15
N GLN A 23 -1.99 31.15 21.42
CA GLN A 23 -1.13 30.55 22.44
C GLN A 23 -1.54 29.11 22.72
N VAL A 24 -2.82 28.77 22.52
CA VAL A 24 -3.38 27.43 22.75
C VAL A 24 -3.81 26.84 21.42
N VAL A 25 -3.31 25.66 21.09
CA VAL A 25 -3.62 24.93 19.85
C VAL A 25 -4.16 23.55 20.18
N ILE A 26 -4.99 23.02 19.29
CA ILE A 26 -5.33 21.59 19.23
C ILE A 26 -4.05 20.87 18.79
N ASN A 27 -3.56 19.97 19.63
CA ASN A 27 -2.22 19.39 19.55
C ASN A 27 -2.24 17.91 19.18
N GLU A 28 -3.27 17.18 19.62
CA GLU A 28 -3.40 15.75 19.38
C GLU A 28 -4.88 15.37 19.33
N ILE A 29 -5.25 14.42 18.48
CA ILE A 29 -6.63 13.93 18.32
C ILE A 29 -6.59 12.41 18.21
N HIS A 30 -7.22 11.70 19.15
CA HIS A 30 -7.33 10.24 19.16
C HIS A 30 -8.78 9.83 18.95
N TYR A 31 -9.28 9.98 17.73
CA TYR A 31 -10.70 9.90 17.42
C TYR A 31 -11.20 8.48 17.11
N ASN A 32 -10.31 7.54 16.77
CA ASN A 32 -10.65 6.13 16.53
C ASN A 32 -9.59 5.22 17.17
N PRO A 33 -9.65 5.01 18.51
CA PRO A 33 -8.73 4.13 19.22
C PRO A 33 -8.71 2.71 18.67
N SER A 34 -7.60 1.99 18.84
CA SER A 34 -7.57 0.58 18.43
C SER A 34 -8.54 -0.26 19.27
N GLY A 35 -9.21 -1.23 18.65
CA GLY A 35 -10.04 -2.19 19.39
C GLY A 35 -9.26 -3.04 20.43
N ALA A 36 -7.93 -3.08 20.32
CA ALA A 36 -7.06 -3.68 21.34
C ALA A 36 -6.91 -2.81 22.60
N GLN A 37 -6.99 -1.48 22.44
CA GLN A 37 -6.99 -0.51 23.52
C GLN A 37 -8.34 -0.50 24.25
N GLY A 38 -9.44 -0.49 23.49
CA GLY A 38 -10.79 -0.58 24.05
C GLY A 38 -11.87 -0.01 23.13
N SER A 39 -13.00 0.39 23.71
CA SER A 39 -14.08 1.09 23.00
C SER A 39 -13.67 2.53 22.74
N ASP A 40 -14.11 3.08 21.62
CA ASP A 40 -14.01 4.51 21.30
C ASP A 40 -14.60 5.38 22.42
N ASN A 41 -15.68 4.91 23.05
CA ASN A 41 -16.33 5.59 24.18
C ASN A 41 -15.50 5.60 25.48
N ASP A 42 -14.36 4.89 25.51
CA ASP A 42 -13.46 4.83 26.66
C ASP A 42 -12.16 5.61 26.42
N TYR A 43 -11.64 5.63 25.18
CA TYR A 43 -10.27 6.05 24.91
C TYR A 43 -10.14 7.24 23.97
N GLU A 44 -11.22 7.80 23.45
CA GLU A 44 -11.12 9.04 22.67
C GLU A 44 -10.68 10.22 23.53
N PHE A 45 -9.80 11.03 22.96
CA PHE A 45 -9.41 12.32 23.52
C PHE A 45 -9.01 13.30 22.42
N MET A 46 -9.00 14.57 22.79
CA MET A 46 -8.24 15.60 22.10
C MET A 46 -7.34 16.31 23.11
N GLU A 47 -6.22 16.83 22.64
CA GLU A 47 -5.27 17.52 23.50
C GLU A 47 -5.14 18.99 23.10
N LEU A 48 -5.08 19.87 24.10
CA LEU A 48 -4.71 21.26 23.94
C LEU A 48 -3.30 21.50 24.46
N TYR A 49 -2.51 22.24 23.70
CA TYR A 49 -1.16 22.64 24.09
C TYR A 49 -1.00 24.16 24.12
N ASN A 50 -0.42 24.69 25.20
CA ASN A 50 -0.04 26.10 25.25
C ASN A 50 1.40 26.29 24.73
N ALA A 51 1.54 26.59 23.43
CA ALA A 51 2.81 26.91 22.79
C ALA A 51 3.38 28.30 23.18
N GLY A 52 2.63 29.08 23.96
CA GLY A 52 3.03 30.38 24.47
C GLY A 52 4.01 30.33 25.64
N THR A 53 4.50 31.52 26.04
CA THR A 53 5.44 31.68 27.17
C THR A 53 4.76 32.09 28.47
N GLU A 54 3.44 32.27 28.47
CA GLU A 54 2.65 32.71 29.63
C GLU A 54 1.46 31.78 29.83
N ALA A 55 0.96 31.69 31.07
CA ALA A 55 -0.26 30.95 31.35
C ALA A 55 -1.48 31.64 30.71
N VAL A 56 -2.38 30.84 30.14
CA VAL A 56 -3.62 31.29 29.51
C VAL A 56 -4.79 30.96 30.43
N ASP A 57 -5.63 31.97 30.70
CA ASP A 57 -6.91 31.79 31.38
C ASP A 57 -7.97 31.41 30.34
N MET A 58 -8.48 30.19 30.45
CA MET A 58 -9.46 29.60 29.54
C MET A 58 -10.88 29.61 30.12
N SER A 59 -11.10 30.33 31.23
CA SER A 59 -12.41 30.42 31.88
C SER A 59 -13.51 30.83 30.87
N GLY A 60 -14.52 29.97 30.71
CA GLY A 60 -15.64 30.20 29.81
C GLY A 60 -15.34 30.06 28.32
N TRP A 61 -14.13 29.66 27.93
CA TRP A 61 -13.87 29.18 26.56
C TRP A 61 -14.72 27.95 26.30
N SER A 62 -15.04 27.68 25.04
CA SER A 62 -15.91 26.56 24.70
C SER A 62 -15.61 26.00 23.32
N PHE A 63 -15.90 24.72 23.15
CA PHE A 63 -15.97 24.11 21.83
C PHE A 63 -17.32 24.43 21.17
N THR A 64 -17.28 24.80 19.90
CA THR A 64 -18.46 25.07 19.06
C THR A 64 -18.70 24.01 18.00
N GLN A 65 -17.69 23.18 17.72
CA GLN A 65 -17.73 22.03 16.80
C GLN A 65 -16.93 20.86 17.39
N GLY A 66 -17.20 19.65 16.93
CA GLY A 66 -16.65 18.39 17.46
C GLY A 66 -17.36 17.97 18.73
N VAL A 67 -16.93 18.53 19.87
CA VAL A 67 -17.44 18.17 21.19
C VAL A 67 -18.18 19.30 21.90
N ASN A 68 -19.00 18.97 22.89
CA ASN A 68 -19.67 19.95 23.76
C ASN A 68 -18.93 20.04 25.10
N HIS A 69 -18.15 21.09 25.27
CA HIS A 69 -17.53 21.43 26.54
C HIS A 69 -17.37 22.96 26.68
N THR A 70 -17.51 23.45 27.92
CA THR A 70 -17.22 24.84 28.30
C THR A 70 -16.34 24.80 29.54
N PHE A 71 -15.16 25.40 29.45
CA PHE A 71 -14.17 25.38 30.52
C PHE A 71 -14.67 26.17 31.74
N ALA A 72 -14.55 25.56 32.92
CA ALA A 72 -15.01 26.15 34.17
C ALA A 72 -14.21 27.42 34.56
N ASP A 73 -14.82 28.25 35.40
CA ASP A 73 -14.14 29.42 35.97
C ASP A 73 -12.88 28.99 36.74
N GLY A 74 -11.74 29.61 36.40
CA GLY A 74 -10.43 29.32 36.99
C GLY A 74 -9.62 28.27 36.24
N THR A 75 -10.10 27.72 35.13
CA THR A 75 -9.30 26.86 34.26
C THR A 75 -8.17 27.67 33.62
N THR A 76 -6.93 27.28 33.89
CA THR A 76 -5.73 27.93 33.34
C THR A 76 -4.78 26.90 32.76
N LEU A 77 -4.32 27.10 31.54
CA LEU A 77 -3.28 26.27 30.93
C LEU A 77 -1.93 26.99 31.02
N ALA A 78 -1.00 26.43 31.80
CA ALA A 78 0.32 27.02 31.99
C ALA A 78 1.14 27.03 30.69
N ALA A 79 2.15 27.90 30.61
CA ALA A 79 3.05 27.95 29.46
C ALA A 79 3.76 26.60 29.24
N GLY A 80 3.69 26.07 28.02
CA GLY A 80 4.26 24.77 27.67
C GLY A 80 3.58 23.57 28.31
N ALA A 81 2.38 23.73 28.89
CA ALA A 81 1.61 22.64 29.47
C ALA A 81 0.58 22.08 28.48
N TYR A 82 0.20 20.84 28.74
CA TYR A 82 -0.79 20.06 28.00
C TYR A 82 -2.07 19.90 28.82
N MET A 83 -3.20 19.81 28.13
CA MET A 83 -4.50 19.49 28.70
C MET A 83 -5.16 18.42 27.86
N ILE A 84 -5.45 17.29 28.48
CA ILE A 84 -6.22 16.22 27.88
C ILE A 84 -7.69 16.58 28.05
N VAL A 85 -8.42 16.64 26.95
CA VAL A 85 -9.87 16.73 26.96
C VAL A 85 -10.38 15.38 26.48
N ASP A 86 -11.04 14.60 27.34
CA ASP A 86 -11.46 13.23 27.05
C ASP A 86 -12.97 13.03 27.17
N VAL A 87 -13.45 11.89 26.70
CA VAL A 87 -14.87 11.53 26.79
C VAL A 87 -15.31 11.28 28.25
N ASP A 88 -16.43 11.87 28.66
CA ASP A 88 -17.06 11.54 29.95
C ASP A 88 -17.57 10.09 29.96
N LEU A 89 -17.03 9.25 30.84
CA LEU A 89 -17.44 7.85 30.97
C LEU A 89 -18.87 7.65 31.49
N ALA A 90 -19.51 8.69 32.04
CA ALA A 90 -20.96 8.66 32.29
C ALA A 90 -21.78 8.62 30.99
N HIS A 91 -21.13 8.83 29.83
CA HIS A 91 -21.72 8.65 28.51
C HIS A 91 -21.95 7.15 28.21
N ASN A 92 -23.15 6.80 27.75
CA ASN A 92 -23.56 5.41 27.53
C ASN A 92 -22.79 4.78 26.35
N GLY A 93 -21.80 3.94 26.65
CA GLY A 93 -21.10 3.16 25.62
C GLY A 93 -19.73 2.65 26.04
N GLY A 94 -19.11 3.29 27.03
CA GLY A 94 -17.85 2.87 27.63
C GLY A 94 -17.97 1.62 28.50
N SER A 95 -16.84 0.96 28.71
CA SER A 95 -16.66 -0.20 29.56
C SER A 95 -15.88 0.10 30.84
N LEU A 96 -15.28 1.28 30.94
CA LEU A 96 -14.49 1.72 32.09
C LEU A 96 -15.33 2.45 33.14
N ASP A 97 -14.97 2.28 34.41
CA ASP A 97 -15.61 2.93 35.56
C ASP A 97 -14.95 4.29 35.92
N ALA A 98 -13.78 4.59 35.36
CA ALA A 98 -12.98 5.80 35.59
C ALA A 98 -12.12 6.11 34.36
N SER A 99 -11.88 7.40 34.07
CA SER A 99 -11.16 7.84 32.87
C SER A 99 -9.82 7.12 32.79
N PRO A 100 -9.42 6.59 31.63
CA PRO A 100 -8.08 6.01 31.48
C PRO A 100 -6.98 7.07 31.62
N TYR A 101 -7.33 8.34 31.43
CA TYR A 101 -6.41 9.48 31.52
C TYR A 101 -6.44 10.15 32.91
N ASP A 102 -7.47 9.92 33.72
CA ASP A 102 -7.54 10.30 35.14
C ASP A 102 -8.17 9.17 35.99
N PRO A 103 -7.41 8.09 36.27
CA PRO A 103 -7.97 6.92 36.94
C PRO A 103 -8.31 7.13 38.42
N ASP A 104 -7.72 8.12 39.09
CA ASP A 104 -7.98 8.42 40.50
C ASP A 104 -8.94 9.59 40.73
N GLY A 105 -9.32 10.29 39.65
CA GLY A 105 -10.35 11.32 39.61
C GLY A 105 -9.91 12.63 40.26
N ASP A 106 -8.60 12.91 40.28
CA ASP A 106 -8.04 14.13 40.87
C ASP A 106 -7.93 15.31 39.89
N GLY A 107 -8.29 15.08 38.62
CA GLY A 107 -8.24 16.04 37.52
C GLY A 107 -6.88 16.12 36.83
N LEU A 108 -5.95 15.20 37.13
CA LEU A 108 -4.61 15.17 36.56
C LEU A 108 -4.27 13.80 35.98
N HIS A 109 -3.60 13.82 34.84
CA HIS A 109 -2.94 12.65 34.29
C HIS A 109 -1.68 12.32 35.08
N GLU A 110 -1.14 11.11 34.95
CA GLU A 110 0.05 10.66 35.69
C GLU A 110 1.32 11.50 35.41
N ASN A 111 1.37 12.19 34.26
CA ASN A 111 2.42 13.14 33.89
C ASN A 111 2.15 14.58 34.38
N GLY A 112 1.02 14.81 35.04
CA GLY A 112 0.61 16.10 35.60
C GLY A 112 -0.16 17.01 34.63
N ALA A 113 -0.49 16.55 33.42
CA ALA A 113 -1.39 17.27 32.53
C ALA A 113 -2.79 17.36 33.13
N GLN A 114 -3.50 18.46 32.90
CA GLN A 114 -4.88 18.59 33.36
C GLN A 114 -5.80 17.72 32.51
N VAL A 115 -6.77 17.06 33.16
CA VAL A 115 -7.77 16.23 32.49
C VAL A 115 -9.13 16.88 32.64
N VAL A 116 -9.85 16.99 31.52
CA VAL A 116 -11.14 17.65 31.45
C VAL A 116 -12.08 16.82 30.58
N GLN A 117 -13.26 16.47 31.11
CA GLN A 117 -14.20 15.64 30.36
C GLN A 117 -15.20 16.46 29.54
N TRP A 118 -15.43 16.09 28.28
CA TRP A 118 -16.56 16.60 27.48
C TRP A 118 -17.82 15.76 27.68
N THR A 119 -18.98 16.33 27.37
CA THR A 119 -20.28 15.69 27.67
C THR A 119 -21.13 15.36 26.43
N SER A 120 -20.65 15.70 25.23
CA SER A 120 -21.22 15.29 23.94
C SER A 120 -21.00 13.81 23.64
N ASN A 121 -21.43 13.39 22.44
CA ASN A 121 -21.00 12.13 21.85
C ASN A 121 -19.50 12.16 21.54
N ASN A 122 -19.01 10.98 21.15
CA ASN A 122 -17.71 10.73 20.56
C ASN A 122 -17.39 11.61 19.36
N LEU A 123 -16.09 11.71 19.10
CA LEU A 123 -15.54 12.18 17.85
C LEU A 123 -15.94 11.26 16.69
N SER A 124 -16.01 11.80 15.48
CA SER A 124 -16.33 11.04 14.26
C SER A 124 -15.14 10.23 13.78
N ASN A 125 -15.30 8.92 13.62
CA ASN A 125 -14.30 8.02 13.02
C ASN A 125 -14.03 8.31 11.53
N GLY A 126 -14.85 9.12 10.87
CA GLY A 126 -14.67 9.49 9.46
C GLY A 126 -14.47 10.99 9.27
N GLY A 127 -13.76 11.63 10.20
CA GLY A 127 -13.47 13.07 10.16
C GLY A 127 -14.59 13.97 10.68
N GLU A 128 -14.21 15.14 11.20
CA GLU A 128 -15.09 16.28 11.49
C GLU A 128 -14.31 17.58 11.83
N ASP A 129 -15.07 18.67 11.95
CA ASP A 129 -14.60 19.96 12.41
C ASP A 129 -14.49 20.02 13.95
N ILE A 130 -13.34 20.45 14.48
CA ILE A 130 -13.14 20.83 15.88
C ILE A 130 -12.85 22.33 15.94
N GLU A 131 -13.64 23.07 16.70
CA GLU A 131 -13.48 24.53 16.85
C GLU A 131 -13.54 24.93 18.31
N ILE A 132 -12.53 25.67 18.78
CA ILE A 132 -12.49 26.28 20.12
C ILE A 132 -12.55 27.79 20.02
N ILE A 133 -13.42 28.40 20.83
CA ILE A 133 -13.64 29.85 20.88
C ILE A 133 -13.44 30.42 22.30
N ASP A 134 -13.08 31.69 22.37
CA ASP A 134 -13.10 32.45 23.63
C ASP A 134 -14.51 32.95 23.99
N THR A 135 -14.63 33.59 25.16
CA THR A 135 -15.91 34.16 25.65
C THR A 135 -16.47 35.31 24.81
N LEU A 136 -15.68 35.88 23.90
CA LEU A 136 -16.09 36.91 22.95
C LEU A 136 -16.50 36.32 21.59
N GLY A 137 -16.35 35.01 21.41
CA GLY A 137 -16.60 34.30 20.16
C GLY A 137 -15.47 34.40 19.14
N ALA A 138 -14.26 34.77 19.56
CA ALA A 138 -13.09 34.69 18.70
C ALA A 138 -12.61 33.24 18.61
N VAL A 139 -12.40 32.74 17.40
CA VAL A 139 -11.79 31.42 17.16
C VAL A 139 -10.36 31.46 17.66
N ILE A 140 -10.07 30.57 18.61
CA ILE A 140 -8.74 30.34 19.16
C ILE A 140 -8.02 29.34 18.25
N ASP A 141 -8.68 28.24 17.91
CA ASP A 141 -8.14 27.25 16.97
C ASP A 141 -9.25 26.45 16.27
N PHE A 142 -8.92 25.89 15.10
CA PHE A 142 -9.83 25.13 14.25
C PHE A 142 -9.08 24.05 13.46
N VAL A 143 -9.62 22.83 13.45
CA VAL A 143 -9.08 21.68 12.68
C VAL A 143 -10.23 20.92 12.03
N ASP A 144 -10.12 20.61 10.73
CA ASP A 144 -11.03 19.71 9.99
C ASP A 144 -10.27 18.42 9.66
N TYR A 145 -10.20 17.52 10.63
CA TYR A 145 -9.46 16.27 10.51
C TYR A 145 -10.26 15.24 9.70
N GLU A 146 -9.58 14.27 9.07
CA GLU A 146 -10.21 13.28 8.19
C GLU A 146 -9.51 11.91 8.26
N ASP A 147 -10.25 10.84 7.96
CA ASP A 147 -9.69 9.52 7.61
C ASP A 147 -9.46 9.45 6.10
N GLY A 148 -8.23 9.73 5.67
CA GLY A 148 -7.85 9.81 4.26
C GLY A 148 -7.69 11.25 3.78
N SER A 149 -8.52 11.72 2.83
CA SER A 149 -8.28 13.00 2.16
C SER A 149 -9.52 13.89 2.08
N ASN A 150 -9.34 15.18 2.42
CA ASN A 150 -10.35 16.22 2.28
C ASN A 150 -9.78 17.47 1.57
N SER A 151 -10.47 18.61 1.65
CA SER A 151 -9.99 19.88 1.06
C SER A 151 -8.76 20.48 1.75
N TYR A 152 -8.38 19.96 2.92
CA TYR A 152 -7.25 20.41 3.73
C TYR A 152 -6.00 19.53 3.55
N GLY A 153 -6.10 18.43 2.79
CA GLY A 153 -4.97 17.62 2.37
C GLY A 153 -5.24 16.12 2.51
N ASP A 154 -4.15 15.34 2.44
CA ASP A 154 -4.15 13.91 2.73
C ASP A 154 -3.64 13.70 4.16
N TRP A 155 -4.55 13.27 5.03
CA TRP A 155 -4.34 12.96 6.44
C TRP A 155 -3.83 11.53 6.63
N GLY A 156 -3.92 10.68 5.59
CA GLY A 156 -3.67 9.25 5.69
C GLY A 156 -4.69 8.54 6.59
N THR A 157 -4.46 7.25 6.84
CA THR A 157 -5.40 6.38 7.59
C THR A 157 -4.74 5.65 8.76
N ALA A 158 -3.45 5.92 9.04
CA ALA A 158 -2.69 5.18 10.06
C ALA A 158 -3.17 5.45 11.50
N HIS A 159 -3.87 6.57 11.72
CA HIS A 159 -4.46 6.99 12.99
C HIS A 159 -5.94 6.56 13.13
N ASP A 160 -6.47 5.81 12.14
CA ASP A 160 -7.85 5.33 12.12
C ASP A 160 -7.96 3.87 12.60
N GLY A 161 -8.17 3.66 13.90
CA GLY A 161 -8.39 2.32 14.47
C GLY A 161 -7.14 1.44 14.57
N GLY A 162 -6.00 1.91 14.06
CA GLY A 162 -4.67 1.27 14.14
C GLY A 162 -3.95 1.52 15.47
N GLY A 163 -4.46 2.46 16.27
CA GLY A 163 -3.96 2.77 17.61
C GLY A 163 -3.04 3.98 17.69
N ALA A 164 -2.53 4.51 16.57
CA ALA A 164 -1.89 5.83 16.57
C ALA A 164 -2.97 6.93 16.70
N SER A 165 -2.66 8.01 17.41
CA SER A 165 -3.42 9.25 17.35
C SER A 165 -2.91 10.14 16.21
N LEU A 166 -3.62 11.22 15.92
CA LEU A 166 -3.21 12.28 15.00
C LEU A 166 -2.54 13.42 15.79
N GLU A 167 -1.26 13.68 15.53
CA GLU A 167 -0.40 14.59 16.29
C GLU A 167 0.08 15.78 15.45
N LEU A 168 0.00 16.99 16.01
CA LEU A 168 0.55 18.21 15.41
C LEU A 168 2.10 18.16 15.41
N ILE A 169 2.71 18.37 14.24
CA ILE A 169 4.18 18.29 14.07
C ILE A 169 4.90 19.47 14.72
N ASP A 170 4.36 20.68 14.54
CA ASP A 170 4.97 21.92 15.03
C ASP A 170 3.87 22.90 15.45
N ALA A 171 3.71 23.07 16.76
CA ALA A 171 2.72 23.97 17.35
C ALA A 171 3.00 25.48 17.09
N THR A 172 4.09 25.82 16.41
CA THR A 172 4.44 27.21 16.07
C THR A 172 4.01 27.62 14.66
N VAL A 173 3.46 26.70 13.87
CA VAL A 173 2.94 26.96 12.52
C VAL A 173 1.43 26.68 12.46
N PRO A 174 0.70 27.21 11.45
CA PRO A 174 -0.71 26.89 11.27
C PRO A 174 -0.95 25.39 11.13
N ASN A 175 -1.94 24.88 11.85
CA ASN A 175 -2.37 23.47 11.88
C ASN A 175 -3.62 23.23 11.02
N ASP A 176 -3.96 24.15 10.12
CA ASP A 176 -5.15 24.13 9.25
C ASP A 176 -4.99 23.23 8.01
N SER A 177 -3.89 22.49 7.88
CA SER A 177 -3.65 21.59 6.75
C SER A 177 -3.15 20.24 7.23
N ALA A 178 -3.51 19.17 6.52
CA ALA A 178 -3.09 17.81 6.84
C ALA A 178 -1.56 17.66 6.95
N SER A 179 -0.80 18.46 6.17
CA SER A 179 0.67 18.46 6.19
C SER A 179 1.31 18.94 7.50
N ALA A 180 0.54 19.59 8.37
CA ALA A 180 0.97 19.97 9.71
C ALA A 180 0.83 18.82 10.72
N TRP A 181 0.17 17.73 10.36
CA TRP A 181 -0.14 16.61 11.24
C TRP A 181 0.57 15.32 10.81
N GLN A 182 0.79 14.43 11.77
CA GLN A 182 1.34 13.09 11.55
C GLN A 182 0.57 12.07 12.38
N ALA A 183 0.58 10.80 11.97
CA ALA A 183 0.19 9.72 12.87
C ALA A 183 1.25 9.55 13.96
N SER A 184 0.82 9.29 15.20
CA SER A 184 1.71 9.05 16.32
C SER A 184 2.60 7.82 16.11
N TRP A 185 3.86 7.94 16.52
CA TRP A 185 4.80 6.83 16.63
C TRP A 185 4.61 6.02 17.93
N VAL A 186 3.68 6.44 18.80
CA VAL A 186 3.34 5.78 20.05
C VAL A 186 1.91 5.23 19.95
N VAL A 187 1.74 3.94 20.20
CA VAL A 187 0.40 3.33 20.27
C VAL A 187 -0.34 3.93 21.46
N GLY A 188 -1.53 4.45 21.21
CA GLY A 188 -2.35 5.21 22.16
C GLY A 188 -2.02 6.70 22.20
N GLY A 189 -1.09 7.17 21.38
CA GLY A 189 -0.70 8.58 21.31
C GLY A 189 0.24 9.02 22.43
N THR A 190 0.32 10.34 22.63
CA THR A 190 1.16 11.00 23.66
C THR A 190 0.35 11.87 24.64
N PRO A 191 -0.77 11.39 25.21
CA PRO A 191 -1.64 12.19 26.05
C PRO A 191 -0.89 12.83 27.24
N GLY A 192 -0.99 14.15 27.33
CA GLY A 192 -0.36 15.01 28.33
C GLY A 192 1.14 15.25 28.14
N ALA A 193 1.70 14.87 26.99
CA ALA A 193 3.14 14.89 26.73
C ALA A 193 3.49 15.50 25.36
N ALA A 194 4.77 15.65 25.08
CA ALA A 194 5.20 16.13 23.77
C ALA A 194 4.91 15.08 22.69
N ASN A 195 4.28 15.53 21.59
CA ASN A 195 4.02 14.74 20.40
C ASN A 195 5.26 13.96 19.96
N SER A 196 4.99 12.76 19.46
CA SER A 196 6.02 11.82 19.09
C SER A 196 6.85 12.32 17.91
N THR A 197 8.12 11.90 17.91
CA THR A 197 9.03 12.11 16.79
C THR A 197 9.41 10.76 16.22
N GLU A 198 9.62 10.71 14.90
CA GLU A 198 10.11 9.52 14.22
C GLU A 198 11.29 8.90 15.01
N PRO A 199 11.21 7.60 15.36
CA PRO A 199 12.27 6.94 16.11
C PRO A 199 13.57 6.89 15.29
N GLU A 200 14.71 6.80 15.99
CA GLU A 200 16.00 6.65 15.30
C GLU A 200 16.04 5.30 14.57
N ALA A 201 16.12 5.34 13.25
CA ALA A 201 16.17 4.14 12.43
C ALA A 201 17.53 3.44 12.52
N MET A 202 17.52 2.14 12.77
CA MET A 202 18.71 1.31 12.67
C MET A 202 19.12 1.14 11.21
N VAL A 203 20.27 1.69 10.84
CA VAL A 203 20.83 1.50 9.49
C VAL A 203 21.35 0.06 9.35
N THR A 204 20.75 -0.69 8.44
CA THR A 204 21.10 -2.09 8.17
C THR A 204 20.88 -2.43 6.69
N THR A 205 21.30 -3.62 6.25
CA THR A 205 21.09 -4.11 4.88
C THR A 205 19.84 -4.97 4.79
N ILE A 206 19.26 -5.10 3.60
CA ILE A 206 18.14 -6.01 3.35
C ILE A 206 18.50 -7.44 3.79
N TYR A 207 19.72 -7.89 3.46
CA TYR A 207 20.25 -9.18 3.93
C TYR A 207 20.11 -9.42 5.43
N ASN A 208 20.40 -8.43 6.27
CA ASN A 208 20.33 -8.60 7.72
C ASN A 208 18.88 -8.59 8.22
N ILE A 209 17.99 -7.83 7.55
CA ILE A 209 16.56 -7.81 7.85
C ILE A 209 15.97 -9.19 7.54
N GLN A 210 16.32 -9.74 6.39
CA GLN A 210 15.73 -10.96 5.85
C GLN A 210 16.32 -12.23 6.48
N LEU A 211 17.63 -12.28 6.73
CA LEU A 211 18.30 -13.51 7.15
C LEU A 211 17.73 -14.10 8.46
N THR A 212 17.27 -15.34 8.34
CA THR A 212 17.00 -16.24 9.46
C THR A 212 17.80 -17.54 9.33
N THR A 213 17.99 -18.25 10.44
CA THR A 213 18.59 -19.61 10.43
C THR A 213 17.56 -20.72 10.48
N ASP A 214 16.30 -20.37 10.70
CA ASP A 214 15.16 -21.29 10.66
C ASP A 214 14.59 -21.26 9.24
N PRO A 215 14.52 -22.39 8.52
CA PRO A 215 14.09 -22.42 7.12
C PRO A 215 12.70 -21.83 6.84
N ASN A 216 11.86 -21.67 7.87
CA ASN A 216 10.51 -21.08 7.80
C ASN A 216 10.32 -19.98 8.87
N GLY A 217 11.42 -19.40 9.36
CA GLY A 217 11.37 -18.56 10.57
C GLY A 217 11.39 -17.08 10.28
N ALA A 218 10.57 -16.34 11.02
CA ALA A 218 10.55 -14.88 11.05
C ALA A 218 11.94 -14.22 11.09
N SER A 219 11.99 -13.01 10.53
CA SER A 219 13.11 -12.09 10.68
C SER A 219 13.54 -11.96 12.15
N THR A 220 14.85 -12.04 12.38
CA THR A 220 15.43 -11.72 13.70
C THR A 220 15.32 -10.24 14.08
N MET A 221 14.87 -9.40 13.14
CA MET A 221 14.69 -7.97 13.29
C MET A 221 13.21 -7.57 13.35
N ALA A 222 12.26 -8.52 13.44
CA ALA A 222 10.84 -8.22 13.56
C ALA A 222 10.55 -7.24 14.72
N GLY A 223 9.83 -6.16 14.41
CA GLY A 223 9.52 -5.06 15.32
C GLY A 223 10.55 -3.92 15.34
N GLU A 224 11.73 -4.09 14.75
CA GLU A 224 12.74 -3.04 14.67
C GLU A 224 12.39 -1.99 13.62
N TYR A 225 12.67 -0.72 13.91
CA TYR A 225 12.57 0.37 12.94
C TYR A 225 13.90 0.53 12.21
N VAL A 226 13.91 0.29 10.89
CA VAL A 226 15.15 0.16 10.12
C VAL A 226 15.23 1.19 8.99
N GLN A 227 16.47 1.51 8.60
CA GLN A 227 16.77 2.20 7.36
C GLN A 227 17.59 1.28 6.47
N THR A 228 17.13 1.06 5.23
CA THR A 228 17.83 0.23 4.23
C THR A 228 17.70 0.84 2.85
N SER A 229 18.56 0.42 1.92
CA SER A 229 18.55 0.87 0.53
C SER A 229 18.42 -0.32 -0.42
N GLY A 230 17.92 -0.08 -1.63
CA GLY A 230 17.82 -1.09 -2.68
C GLY A 230 17.32 -0.51 -4.00
N VAL A 231 17.44 -1.29 -5.07
CA VAL A 231 16.88 -0.96 -6.38
C VAL A 231 15.44 -1.45 -6.44
N ILE A 232 14.50 -0.60 -6.89
CA ILE A 232 13.11 -0.97 -7.08
C ILE A 232 13.00 -2.06 -8.15
N THR A 233 12.42 -3.20 -7.79
CA THR A 233 12.27 -4.36 -8.69
C THR A 233 10.84 -4.62 -9.16
N GLY A 234 9.86 -3.91 -8.60
CA GLY A 234 8.44 -3.98 -8.93
C GLY A 234 7.66 -2.88 -8.18
N VAL A 235 6.59 -2.35 -8.79
CA VAL A 235 5.78 -1.27 -8.21
C VAL A 235 4.30 -1.50 -8.48
N ASP A 236 3.48 -1.45 -7.44
CA ASP A 236 2.03 -1.61 -7.55
C ASP A 236 1.40 -0.37 -8.18
N ARG A 237 0.92 -0.55 -9.40
CA ARG A 237 0.21 0.46 -10.19
C ARG A 237 -1.14 -0.07 -10.69
N ILE A 238 -1.50 -1.30 -10.32
CA ILE A 238 -2.72 -1.95 -10.81
C ILE A 238 -3.71 -2.02 -9.65
N GLY A 239 -4.75 -1.19 -9.72
CA GLY A 239 -5.72 -1.05 -8.63
C GLY A 239 -5.23 -0.02 -7.62
N THR A 240 -5.01 -0.44 -6.37
CA THR A 240 -4.61 0.46 -5.28
C THR A 240 -3.09 0.46 -5.18
N ASN A 241 -2.44 1.59 -5.51
CA ASN A 241 -1.00 1.80 -5.30
C ASN A 241 -0.66 1.58 -3.81
N SER A 242 -0.20 0.38 -3.48
CA SER A 242 -0.17 -0.10 -2.09
C SER A 242 1.16 -0.72 -1.68
N ALA A 243 2.03 -1.05 -2.64
CA ALA A 243 3.31 -1.68 -2.36
C ALA A 243 4.33 -1.49 -3.49
N PHE A 244 5.59 -1.72 -3.17
CA PHE A 244 6.69 -1.89 -4.13
C PHE A 244 7.76 -2.79 -3.52
N THR A 245 8.66 -3.31 -4.35
CA THR A 245 9.77 -4.17 -3.89
C THR A 245 11.09 -3.49 -4.13
N ILE A 246 12.03 -3.66 -3.21
CA ILE A 246 13.43 -3.24 -3.38
C ILE A 246 14.37 -4.41 -3.16
N GLN A 247 15.51 -4.38 -3.82
CA GLN A 247 16.53 -5.42 -3.68
C GLN A 247 17.94 -4.85 -3.71
N ASP A 248 18.80 -5.32 -2.80
CA ASP A 248 20.20 -4.90 -2.63
C ASP A 248 21.16 -6.03 -3.00
N GLY A 249 21.48 -6.14 -4.30
CA GLY A 249 22.32 -7.21 -4.83
C GLY A 249 21.53 -8.47 -5.22
N SER A 250 22.24 -9.47 -5.73
CA SER A 250 21.63 -10.71 -6.26
C SER A 250 21.72 -11.86 -5.26
N GLY A 251 20.81 -12.83 -5.39
CA GLY A 251 20.80 -14.04 -4.57
C GLY A 251 19.98 -13.91 -3.30
N SER A 252 20.01 -14.97 -2.50
CA SER A 252 19.24 -15.15 -1.27
C SER A 252 19.27 -13.96 -0.32
N TRP A 253 18.13 -13.64 0.29
CA TRP A 253 17.89 -12.67 1.36
C TRP A 253 18.08 -11.20 0.96
N ASN A 254 18.21 -10.88 -0.33
CA ASN A 254 18.51 -9.51 -0.75
C ASN A 254 17.28 -8.69 -1.16
N GLY A 255 16.08 -9.28 -1.22
CA GLY A 255 14.84 -8.62 -1.59
C GLY A 255 13.95 -8.35 -0.37
N ILE A 256 13.09 -7.33 -0.45
CA ILE A 256 12.09 -7.05 0.59
C ILE A 256 10.90 -6.27 0.01
N TYR A 257 9.70 -6.55 0.54
CA TYR A 257 8.49 -5.80 0.25
C TYR A 257 8.39 -4.53 1.10
N CYS A 258 8.04 -3.43 0.48
CA CYS A 258 7.64 -2.18 1.13
C CYS A 258 6.12 -2.06 1.01
N TRP A 259 5.41 -2.24 2.11
CA TRP A 259 3.94 -2.25 2.17
C TRP A 259 3.37 -0.85 2.41
N TRP A 260 3.62 0.03 1.44
CA TRP A 260 2.98 1.34 1.29
C TRP A 260 3.10 1.81 -0.15
N ALA A 261 2.30 2.82 -0.52
CA ALA A 261 2.30 3.40 -1.85
C ALA A 261 3.68 3.99 -2.21
N ALA A 262 4.23 3.60 -3.37
CA ALA A 262 5.35 4.32 -3.95
C ALA A 262 4.85 5.63 -4.57
N ALA A 263 5.56 6.74 -4.39
CA ALA A 263 5.26 7.99 -5.10
C ALA A 263 5.24 7.75 -6.62
N ASP A 264 4.37 8.45 -7.35
CA ASP A 264 4.21 8.28 -8.82
C ASP A 264 5.50 8.54 -9.62
N THR A 265 6.46 9.23 -9.01
CA THR A 265 7.76 9.54 -9.61
C THR A 265 8.77 8.40 -9.51
N LEU A 266 8.50 7.38 -8.70
CA LEU A 266 9.38 6.22 -8.52
C LEU A 266 8.97 5.09 -9.47
N VAL A 267 9.96 4.54 -10.17
CA VAL A 267 9.78 3.47 -11.15
C VAL A 267 10.79 2.33 -10.94
N VAL A 268 10.53 1.20 -11.59
CA VAL A 268 11.46 0.05 -11.61
C VAL A 268 12.82 0.49 -12.13
N GLY A 269 13.90 0.11 -11.43
CA GLY A 269 15.27 0.53 -11.71
C GLY A 269 15.76 1.74 -10.91
N ASP A 270 14.88 2.44 -10.19
CA ASP A 270 15.32 3.52 -9.29
C ASP A 270 15.95 2.92 -8.02
N ALA A 271 17.07 3.48 -7.59
CA ALA A 271 17.67 3.16 -6.29
C ALA A 271 17.10 4.12 -5.24
N VAL A 272 16.62 3.57 -4.14
CA VAL A 272 15.99 4.33 -3.06
C VAL A 272 16.55 3.91 -1.71
N THR A 273 16.49 4.84 -0.76
CA THR A 273 16.63 4.54 0.66
C THR A 273 15.27 4.71 1.34
N VAL A 274 14.88 3.71 2.13
CA VAL A 274 13.59 3.65 2.82
C VAL A 274 13.79 3.51 4.33
N ARG A 275 12.75 3.89 5.07
CA ARG A 275 12.60 3.55 6.49
C ARG A 275 11.25 2.90 6.73
N GLY A 276 11.17 1.98 7.67
CA GLY A 276 9.94 1.31 8.05
C GLY A 276 10.16 0.32 9.19
N PHE A 277 9.08 -0.19 9.75
CA PHE A 277 9.12 -1.28 10.72
C PHE A 277 9.22 -2.62 10.01
N VAL A 278 10.11 -3.49 10.49
CA VAL A 278 10.17 -4.87 10.05
C VAL A 278 8.99 -5.64 10.64
N THR A 279 8.21 -6.29 9.79
CA THR A 279 7.02 -7.05 10.19
C THR A 279 6.94 -8.38 9.47
N GLU A 280 6.40 -9.37 10.18
CA GLU A 280 6.09 -10.68 9.63
C GLU A 280 4.64 -10.74 9.15
N TYR A 281 4.46 -10.94 7.85
CA TYR A 281 3.15 -11.17 7.28
C TYR A 281 2.85 -12.67 7.24
N ASN A 282 2.10 -13.15 8.24
CA ASN A 282 1.71 -14.57 8.33
C ASN A 282 0.27 -14.83 7.85
N GLY A 283 -0.34 -13.94 7.08
CA GLY A 283 -1.75 -14.04 6.68
C GLY A 283 -2.78 -13.68 7.75
N TYR A 284 -4.08 -13.82 7.43
CA TYR A 284 -5.17 -13.32 8.27
C TYR A 284 -5.67 -14.34 9.30
N GLY A 285 -5.31 -14.14 10.58
CA GLY A 285 -5.86 -14.90 11.72
C GLY A 285 -5.57 -16.40 11.66
N ASN A 286 -6.57 -17.25 11.92
CA ASN A 286 -6.42 -18.73 11.88
C ASN A 286 -6.25 -19.31 10.46
N LEU A 287 -6.22 -18.47 9.43
CA LEU A 287 -6.11 -18.85 8.02
C LEU A 287 -4.71 -18.65 7.48
N GLY A 288 -3.87 -17.94 8.24
CA GLY A 288 -2.45 -17.82 8.04
C GLY A 288 -1.73 -19.15 8.21
N ASP A 289 -0.63 -19.32 7.46
CA ASP A 289 0.30 -20.42 7.70
C ASP A 289 1.43 -19.88 8.59
N PRO A 290 1.54 -20.28 9.86
CA PRO A 290 2.61 -19.81 10.74
C PRO A 290 3.99 -20.29 10.29
N ASP A 291 4.05 -21.27 9.39
CA ASP A 291 5.29 -21.80 8.80
C ASP A 291 5.55 -21.25 7.38
N ALA A 292 4.76 -20.27 6.93
CA ALA A 292 5.01 -19.52 5.70
C ALA A 292 4.66 -18.06 5.97
N GLY A 293 5.62 -17.30 6.51
CA GLY A 293 5.54 -15.86 6.63
C GLY A 293 6.09 -15.17 5.40
N MET A 294 6.03 -13.83 5.41
CA MET A 294 6.87 -13.00 4.57
C MET A 294 7.35 -11.80 5.37
N THR A 295 8.66 -11.61 5.43
CA THR A 295 9.28 -10.42 6.02
C THR A 295 9.05 -9.22 5.10
N GLN A 296 8.41 -8.17 5.62
CA GLN A 296 8.13 -6.93 4.90
C GLN A 296 8.35 -5.70 5.78
N LEU A 297 8.52 -4.55 5.13
CA LEU A 297 8.51 -3.24 5.79
C LEU A 297 7.09 -2.67 5.78
N THR A 298 6.64 -2.13 6.90
CA THR A 298 5.34 -1.45 7.06
C THR A 298 5.52 -0.09 7.72
N THR A 299 4.47 0.75 7.70
CA THR A 299 4.46 2.12 8.26
C THR A 299 5.71 2.90 7.84
N GLY A 300 6.08 2.72 6.57
CA GLY A 300 7.35 3.16 6.03
C GLY A 300 7.21 4.33 5.07
N ARG A 301 8.36 4.87 4.68
CA ARG A 301 8.45 5.90 3.64
C ARG A 301 9.78 5.83 2.90
N VAL A 302 9.79 6.37 1.69
CA VAL A 302 11.03 6.63 0.95
C VAL A 302 11.65 7.91 1.48
N ILE A 303 12.90 7.86 1.93
CA ILE A 303 13.63 9.02 2.47
C ILE A 303 14.58 9.66 1.45
N SER A 304 14.99 8.91 0.42
CA SER A 304 15.75 9.45 -0.71
C SER A 304 15.53 8.64 -1.98
N HIS A 305 15.51 9.36 -3.10
CA HIS A 305 15.67 8.82 -4.45
C HIS A 305 17.13 9.02 -4.84
N ASP A 306 17.91 7.94 -4.80
CA ASP A 306 19.37 7.99 -4.83
C ASP A 306 19.91 8.03 -6.28
N SER A 307 19.29 7.31 -7.21
CA SER A 307 19.62 7.33 -8.65
C SER A 307 18.54 6.65 -9.50
N GLU A 308 18.46 7.01 -10.79
CA GLU A 308 17.47 6.50 -11.74
C GLU A 308 18.09 5.49 -12.73
N GLY A 309 17.27 4.56 -13.23
CA GLY A 309 17.62 3.71 -14.38
C GLY A 309 18.78 2.74 -14.14
N ASN A 310 18.92 2.24 -12.92
CA ASN A 310 19.91 1.22 -12.58
C ASN A 310 19.55 -0.13 -13.20
N GLU A 311 20.59 -0.93 -13.48
CA GLU A 311 20.40 -2.33 -13.84
C GLU A 311 19.73 -3.08 -12.68
N LEU A 312 18.74 -3.91 -13.00
CA LEU A 312 18.06 -4.72 -12.00
C LEU A 312 19.01 -5.80 -11.46
N PRO A 313 18.91 -6.15 -10.16
CA PRO A 313 19.59 -7.31 -9.62
C PRO A 313 19.28 -8.56 -10.44
N ALA A 314 20.33 -9.33 -10.78
CA ALA A 314 20.18 -10.57 -11.53
C ALA A 314 19.25 -11.52 -10.77
N ALA A 315 18.27 -12.07 -11.48
CA ALA A 315 17.31 -13.00 -10.92
C ALA A 315 17.96 -14.36 -10.61
N VAL A 316 17.50 -15.00 -9.54
CA VAL A 316 17.93 -16.35 -9.18
C VAL A 316 17.13 -17.36 -9.99
N VAL A 317 17.81 -18.20 -10.76
CA VAL A 317 17.15 -19.28 -11.52
C VAL A 317 16.86 -20.43 -10.57
N LEU A 318 15.58 -20.76 -10.41
CA LEU A 318 15.09 -21.76 -9.45
C LEU A 318 14.23 -22.82 -10.13
N GLU A 319 14.34 -24.04 -9.62
CA GLU A 319 13.33 -25.08 -9.86
C GLU A 319 12.05 -24.71 -9.10
N LEU A 320 10.89 -25.15 -9.56
CA LEU A 320 9.60 -24.70 -9.02
C LEU A 320 9.38 -25.08 -7.56
N GLU A 321 9.96 -26.19 -7.10
CA GLU A 321 9.96 -26.62 -5.71
C GLU A 321 10.72 -25.69 -4.76
N ASP A 322 11.70 -24.92 -5.26
CA ASP A 322 12.57 -24.06 -4.45
C ASP A 322 12.09 -22.60 -4.43
N VAL A 323 11.12 -22.23 -5.29
CA VAL A 323 10.66 -20.83 -5.44
C VAL A 323 10.08 -20.28 -4.14
N GLY A 324 9.45 -21.11 -3.31
CA GLY A 324 8.82 -20.72 -2.05
C GLY A 324 9.73 -20.79 -0.83
N ASP A 325 11.05 -21.00 -1.00
CA ASP A 325 11.97 -20.97 0.13
C ASP A 325 12.07 -19.56 0.71
N GLU A 326 12.04 -19.46 2.05
CA GLU A 326 12.16 -18.22 2.84
C GLU A 326 13.26 -17.28 2.34
N GLN A 327 14.39 -17.85 1.92
CA GLN A 327 15.54 -17.07 1.45
C GLN A 327 15.29 -16.26 0.17
N TYR A 328 14.18 -16.46 -0.53
CA TYR A 328 13.84 -15.76 -1.77
C TYR A 328 12.71 -14.76 -1.62
N GLU A 329 12.25 -14.48 -0.41
CA GLU A 329 11.26 -13.43 -0.14
C GLU A 329 11.64 -12.08 -0.73
N GLY A 330 10.75 -11.51 -1.55
CA GLY A 330 11.00 -10.26 -2.27
C GLY A 330 12.15 -10.31 -3.29
N VAL A 331 12.88 -11.42 -3.40
CA VAL A 331 14.01 -11.59 -4.33
C VAL A 331 13.47 -11.81 -5.74
N ARG A 332 14.11 -11.18 -6.73
CA ARG A 332 13.88 -11.51 -8.14
C ARG A 332 14.29 -12.95 -8.42
N VAL A 333 13.32 -13.77 -8.80
CA VAL A 333 13.52 -15.17 -9.20
C VAL A 333 13.10 -15.35 -10.65
N THR A 334 13.68 -16.35 -11.32
CA THR A 334 13.27 -16.81 -12.64
C THR A 334 12.99 -18.30 -12.58
N THR A 335 11.83 -18.72 -13.07
CA THR A 335 11.52 -20.14 -13.22
C THR A 335 10.77 -20.41 -14.53
N THR A 336 10.80 -21.66 -14.97
CA THR A 336 10.17 -22.09 -16.22
C THR A 336 9.20 -23.23 -15.94
N GLY A 337 8.00 -23.14 -16.48
CA GLY A 337 7.00 -24.18 -16.32
C GLY A 337 5.88 -24.10 -17.33
N ARG A 338 5.10 -25.19 -17.40
CA ARG A 338 3.91 -25.29 -18.23
C ARG A 338 2.73 -24.60 -17.57
N VAL A 339 2.04 -23.74 -18.31
CA VAL A 339 0.79 -23.10 -17.89
C VAL A 339 -0.28 -24.18 -17.69
N VAL A 340 -0.72 -24.37 -16.45
CA VAL A 340 -1.75 -25.37 -16.06
C VAL A 340 -3.06 -24.74 -15.64
N GLN A 341 -3.06 -23.43 -15.42
CA GLN A 341 -4.26 -22.63 -15.22
C GLN A 341 -4.07 -21.32 -15.98
N ALA A 342 -5.01 -20.99 -16.87
CA ALA A 342 -5.03 -19.70 -17.57
C ALA A 342 -5.42 -18.58 -16.59
N ALA A 343 -5.11 -17.34 -16.97
CA ALA A 343 -5.45 -16.15 -16.18
C ALA A 343 -6.95 -16.12 -15.83
N VAL A 344 -7.25 -16.03 -14.54
CA VAL A 344 -8.62 -15.88 -14.03
C VAL A 344 -8.81 -14.44 -13.56
N CYS A 345 -9.31 -13.61 -14.45
CA CYS A 345 -9.74 -12.25 -14.13
C CYS A 345 -11.23 -12.30 -13.75
N ASP A 346 -11.56 -12.29 -12.45
CA ASP A 346 -12.97 -12.19 -12.01
C ASP A 346 -13.38 -10.71 -11.94
N SER A 347 -14.48 -10.40 -12.63
CA SER A 347 -15.07 -9.06 -12.73
C SER A 347 -16.21 -8.81 -11.75
N ASP A 348 -16.63 -9.81 -10.96
CA ASP A 348 -17.87 -9.76 -10.18
C ASP A 348 -17.67 -9.42 -8.69
N ALA A 349 -16.45 -9.02 -8.27
CA ALA A 349 -16.18 -8.49 -6.95
C ALA A 349 -15.66 -7.04 -7.05
N GLU A 350 -16.13 -6.17 -6.15
CA GLU A 350 -15.62 -4.79 -6.00
C GLU A 350 -14.12 -4.74 -5.63
N ASN A 351 -13.49 -5.90 -5.36
CA ASN A 351 -12.05 -6.07 -5.19
C ASN A 351 -11.52 -7.10 -6.20
N TYR A 352 -10.90 -6.58 -7.25
CA TYR A 352 -10.17 -7.20 -8.35
C TYR A 352 -9.60 -8.60 -8.06
N ASN A 353 -9.96 -9.59 -8.88
CA ASN A 353 -9.08 -10.76 -9.08
C ASN A 353 -7.96 -10.32 -10.02
N TYR A 354 -6.72 -10.30 -9.50
CA TYR A 354 -5.48 -9.89 -10.15
C TYR A 354 -5.04 -10.82 -11.31
N CYS A 355 -5.96 -11.24 -12.17
CA CYS A 355 -5.70 -12.03 -13.38
C CYS A 355 -4.73 -13.22 -13.20
N GLU A 356 -4.81 -13.91 -12.07
CA GLU A 356 -3.85 -14.94 -11.68
C GLU A 356 -3.85 -16.17 -12.58
N TRP A 357 -2.65 -16.67 -12.88
CA TRP A 357 -2.42 -17.91 -13.63
C TRP A 357 -1.36 -18.78 -12.95
N ARG A 358 -1.14 -20.01 -13.42
CA ARG A 358 -0.25 -20.98 -12.74
C ARG A 358 0.63 -21.77 -13.69
N ILE A 359 1.86 -22.04 -13.27
CA ILE A 359 2.79 -22.93 -13.95
C ILE A 359 3.21 -24.12 -13.09
N THR A 360 3.65 -25.19 -13.75
CA THR A 360 4.26 -26.38 -13.13
C THR A 360 5.44 -26.89 -13.96
N ASN A 361 6.47 -27.49 -13.34
CA ASN A 361 7.54 -28.23 -14.01
C ASN A 361 7.17 -29.71 -14.17
N ASN A 362 5.98 -30.10 -13.72
CA ASN A 362 5.52 -31.48 -13.76
C ASN A 362 5.19 -31.94 -15.19
N LEU A 363 6.16 -32.60 -15.83
CA LEU A 363 6.00 -33.37 -17.07
C LEU A 363 5.51 -34.82 -16.81
N ASP A 364 5.43 -35.28 -15.56
CA ASP A 364 5.20 -36.68 -15.18
C ASP A 364 3.77 -37.03 -14.71
N ALA A 365 2.88 -36.03 -14.64
CA ALA A 365 1.49 -36.16 -14.23
C ALA A 365 1.26 -36.67 -12.78
N SER A 366 2.23 -36.48 -11.87
CA SER A 366 2.05 -36.73 -10.43
C SER A 366 0.96 -35.82 -9.80
N ILE A 367 0.18 -36.39 -8.88
CA ILE A 367 -0.93 -35.71 -8.15
C ILE A 367 -0.46 -34.73 -7.06
N VAL A 368 0.85 -34.54 -6.90
CA VAL A 368 1.49 -33.66 -5.92
C VAL A 368 2.24 -32.52 -6.61
N ALA A 369 1.80 -32.13 -7.81
CA ALA A 369 2.52 -31.18 -8.67
C ALA A 369 2.90 -29.90 -7.91
N ASP A 370 4.19 -29.58 -7.92
CA ASP A 370 4.68 -28.26 -7.50
C ASP A 370 4.20 -27.25 -8.53
N THR A 371 3.38 -26.33 -8.05
CA THR A 371 2.83 -25.24 -8.84
C THR A 371 3.19 -23.94 -8.17
N ILE A 372 3.58 -22.95 -8.97
CA ILE A 372 3.65 -21.57 -8.49
C ILE A 372 2.53 -20.78 -9.14
N ASN A 373 1.95 -19.87 -8.37
CA ASN A 373 1.09 -18.86 -8.94
C ASN A 373 1.97 -17.80 -9.59
N VAL A 374 1.51 -17.28 -10.72
CA VAL A 374 2.06 -16.08 -11.30
C VAL A 374 0.96 -15.05 -11.18
N ASN A 375 1.31 -13.98 -10.51
CA ASN A 375 0.36 -12.95 -10.20
C ASN A 375 0.89 -11.61 -10.68
N ASP A 376 -0.05 -10.71 -10.77
CA ASP A 376 -0.10 -9.61 -11.69
C ASP A 376 -0.60 -8.41 -10.85
N ARG A 377 0.18 -8.12 -9.81
CA ARG A 377 0.09 -6.89 -9.02
C ARG A 377 0.76 -5.72 -9.74
N PHE A 378 1.85 -5.99 -10.46
CA PHE A 378 2.64 -4.96 -11.12
C PHE A 378 2.35 -4.85 -12.63
N VAL A 379 2.01 -5.96 -13.31
CA VAL A 379 1.74 -5.97 -14.77
C VAL A 379 0.81 -7.09 -15.24
N VAL A 380 -0.13 -6.73 -16.14
CA VAL A 380 -1.12 -7.67 -16.69
C VAL A 380 -0.58 -8.70 -17.67
N THR A 381 -0.60 -9.98 -17.29
CA THR A 381 -0.14 -11.09 -18.15
C THR A 381 -1.10 -12.28 -18.16
N GLY A 382 -1.26 -12.91 -19.33
CA GLY A 382 -2.22 -13.99 -19.51
C GLY A 382 -1.82 -14.97 -20.60
N PRO A 383 -0.79 -15.81 -20.37
CA PRO A 383 -0.37 -16.78 -21.36
C PRO A 383 -1.42 -17.89 -21.55
N ALA A 384 -1.45 -18.44 -22.76
CA ALA A 384 -2.41 -19.48 -23.11
C ALA A 384 -2.16 -20.78 -22.33
N LEU A 385 -3.24 -21.45 -21.93
CA LEU A 385 -3.19 -22.74 -21.24
C LEU A 385 -2.36 -23.76 -22.04
N GLY A 386 -1.44 -24.43 -21.35
CA GLY A 386 -0.60 -25.49 -21.91
C GLY A 386 0.71 -25.02 -22.55
N THR A 387 0.94 -23.72 -22.70
CA THR A 387 2.22 -23.15 -23.15
C THR A 387 3.32 -23.29 -22.09
N ILE A 388 4.59 -23.16 -22.49
CA ILE A 388 5.71 -23.06 -21.53
C ILE A 388 6.05 -21.58 -21.34
N ALA A 389 5.98 -21.13 -20.09
CA ALA A 389 6.34 -19.78 -19.73
C ALA A 389 7.61 -19.80 -18.88
N THR A 390 8.54 -18.90 -19.19
CA THR A 390 9.64 -18.50 -18.30
C THR A 390 9.26 -17.16 -17.71
N VAL A 391 9.18 -17.13 -16.39
CA VAL A 391 8.64 -16.00 -15.62
C VAL A 391 9.72 -15.48 -14.71
N THR A 392 9.91 -14.17 -14.71
CA THR A 392 10.83 -13.46 -13.82
C THR A 392 10.06 -12.46 -12.96
N GLY A 393 10.45 -12.28 -11.70
CA GLY A 393 9.85 -11.24 -10.86
C GLY A 393 10.24 -11.40 -9.40
N PRO A 394 10.07 -10.36 -8.56
CA PRO A 394 10.11 -10.52 -7.11
C PRO A 394 9.08 -11.56 -6.63
N LEU A 395 9.50 -12.35 -5.63
CA LEU A 395 8.65 -13.34 -4.98
C LEU A 395 7.75 -12.69 -3.91
N ASN A 396 6.45 -12.89 -4.03
CA ASN A 396 5.42 -12.45 -3.09
C ASN A 396 4.75 -13.65 -2.42
N GLN A 397 4.20 -13.41 -1.24
CA GLN A 397 3.39 -14.38 -0.53
C GLN A 397 1.96 -13.87 -0.33
N TRP A 398 0.98 -14.70 -0.65
CA TRP A 398 -0.38 -14.52 -0.17
C TRP A 398 -0.62 -15.38 1.06
N GLY A 399 -0.99 -14.77 2.17
CA GLY A 399 -1.21 -15.44 3.46
C GLY A 399 -2.58 -16.12 3.61
N GLY A 400 -3.35 -16.24 2.53
CA GLY A 400 -4.65 -16.93 2.55
C GLY A 400 -5.82 -16.09 3.08
N SER A 401 -7.03 -16.60 2.85
CA SER A 401 -8.29 -16.01 3.30
C SER A 401 -9.35 -17.08 3.49
N GLY A 402 -10.58 -16.70 3.86
CA GLY A 402 -11.66 -17.66 4.13
C GLY A 402 -12.03 -18.54 2.92
N ASN A 403 -11.61 -18.13 1.70
CA ASN A 403 -11.88 -18.82 0.44
C ASN A 403 -10.60 -19.23 -0.33
N SER A 404 -9.41 -18.95 0.16
CA SER A 404 -8.14 -19.27 -0.52
C SER A 404 -7.07 -19.72 0.47
N ARG A 405 -6.28 -20.72 0.08
CA ARG A 405 -5.12 -21.14 0.88
C ARG A 405 -3.95 -20.18 0.66
N PRO A 406 -3.02 -20.09 1.62
CA PRO A 406 -1.74 -19.41 1.40
C PRO A 406 -1.02 -19.96 0.17
N ALA A 407 -0.34 -19.09 -0.58
CA ALA A 407 0.38 -19.46 -1.80
C ALA A 407 1.48 -18.44 -2.14
N TRP A 408 2.61 -18.96 -2.60
CA TRP A 408 3.71 -18.17 -3.18
C TRP A 408 3.40 -17.77 -4.62
N LYS A 409 3.90 -16.59 -5.00
CA LYS A 409 3.63 -15.94 -6.27
C LYS A 409 4.90 -15.29 -6.82
N ILE A 410 5.16 -15.45 -8.11
CA ILE A 410 6.10 -14.56 -8.80
C ILE A 410 5.30 -13.39 -9.36
N GLU A 411 5.76 -12.16 -9.10
CA GLU A 411 5.12 -10.92 -9.55
C GLU A 411 5.96 -10.26 -10.65
N PRO A 412 5.72 -10.51 -11.95
CA PRO A 412 6.44 -9.86 -13.04
C PRO A 412 6.29 -8.34 -12.96
N ALA A 413 7.35 -7.58 -13.23
CA ALA A 413 7.31 -6.13 -13.15
C ALA A 413 6.94 -5.47 -14.50
N SER A 414 7.15 -6.18 -15.61
CA SER A 414 6.68 -5.81 -16.95
C SER A 414 6.26 -7.05 -17.76
N GLU A 415 5.62 -6.84 -18.91
CA GLU A 415 5.26 -7.95 -19.82
C GLU A 415 6.51 -8.71 -20.30
N ASP A 416 7.66 -8.03 -20.43
CA ASP A 416 8.93 -8.62 -20.85
C ASP A 416 9.49 -9.63 -19.84
N ASP A 417 9.07 -9.55 -18.57
CA ASP A 417 9.43 -10.52 -17.54
C ASP A 417 8.71 -11.88 -17.74
N VAL A 418 7.72 -11.97 -18.64
CA VAL A 418 7.05 -13.21 -19.04
C VAL A 418 7.38 -13.54 -20.48
N SER A 419 8.22 -14.56 -20.67
CA SER A 419 8.57 -15.06 -22.00
C SER A 419 7.95 -16.42 -22.26
N ILE A 420 7.32 -16.57 -23.42
CA ILE A 420 6.69 -17.83 -23.83
C ILE A 420 7.63 -18.55 -24.79
N ALA A 421 8.21 -19.64 -24.32
CA ALA A 421 9.05 -20.49 -25.13
C ALA A 421 8.19 -21.60 -25.76
N CYS A 422 8.33 -21.78 -27.07
CA CYS A 422 7.88 -23.00 -27.73
C CYS A 422 9.06 -23.98 -27.68
N GLU A 423 9.24 -24.67 -26.55
CA GLU A 423 10.46 -25.45 -26.31
C GLU A 423 10.62 -26.68 -27.22
N ASN A 424 9.54 -27.17 -27.81
CA ASN A 424 9.64 -28.13 -28.89
C ASN A 424 9.32 -27.43 -30.21
N ALA A 425 10.36 -27.13 -30.99
CA ALA A 425 10.20 -26.89 -32.43
C ALA A 425 9.37 -28.03 -33.06
N ASP A 426 9.53 -29.26 -32.56
CA ASP A 426 8.77 -30.46 -32.96
C ASP A 426 7.27 -30.43 -32.58
N LEU A 427 6.81 -29.47 -31.77
CA LEU A 427 5.39 -29.26 -31.41
C LEU A 427 4.89 -27.87 -31.84
N THR A 428 5.70 -27.14 -32.61
CA THR A 428 5.23 -25.92 -33.26
C THR A 428 4.55 -26.31 -34.55
N ILE A 429 3.41 -25.71 -34.85
CA ILE A 429 2.82 -25.80 -36.18
C ILE A 429 2.61 -24.39 -36.74
N LYS A 430 2.70 -24.28 -38.05
CA LYS A 430 2.30 -23.11 -38.81
C LYS A 430 1.07 -23.46 -39.64
N ILE A 431 0.04 -22.63 -39.51
CA ILE A 431 -1.11 -22.64 -40.41
C ILE A 431 -0.81 -21.64 -41.51
N GLU A 432 -0.40 -22.14 -42.67
CA GLU A 432 -0.28 -21.32 -43.87
C GLU A 432 -1.67 -21.17 -44.49
N MET A 433 -2.17 -19.94 -44.50
CA MET A 433 -3.48 -19.59 -45.06
C MET A 433 -3.28 -19.08 -46.48
N ILE A 434 -3.98 -19.66 -47.44
CA ILE A 434 -3.87 -19.31 -48.86
C ILE A 434 -5.25 -18.96 -49.38
N ASP A 435 -5.33 -17.84 -50.09
CA ASP A 435 -6.54 -17.41 -50.79
C ASP A 435 -6.28 -17.25 -52.29
N ALA A 436 -7.21 -17.76 -53.10
CA ALA A 436 -7.05 -17.83 -54.54
C ALA A 436 -7.23 -16.49 -55.27
N PHE A 437 -7.95 -15.53 -54.68
CA PHE A 437 -8.32 -14.27 -55.31
C PHE A 437 -7.62 -13.05 -54.68
N GLY A 438 -6.97 -13.25 -53.53
CA GLY A 438 -6.17 -12.28 -52.84
C GLY A 438 -6.97 -11.26 -52.04
N ASP A 439 -8.23 -11.56 -51.71
CA ASP A 439 -9.14 -10.70 -50.93
C ASP A 439 -9.47 -11.28 -49.54
N GLY A 440 -8.74 -12.34 -49.13
CA GLY A 440 -8.91 -12.99 -47.84
C GLY A 440 -10.01 -14.06 -47.82
N TRP A 441 -10.24 -14.66 -46.66
CA TRP A 441 -11.11 -15.83 -46.48
C TRP A 441 -12.60 -15.49 -46.30
N ASN A 442 -12.99 -14.23 -46.48
CA ASN A 442 -14.40 -13.80 -46.58
C ASN A 442 -15.31 -14.36 -45.46
N GLY A 443 -14.84 -14.22 -44.21
CA GLY A 443 -15.56 -14.64 -43.00
C GLY A 443 -15.34 -16.10 -42.59
N ALA A 444 -14.62 -16.91 -43.39
CA ALA A 444 -14.18 -18.23 -42.95
C ALA A 444 -13.01 -18.11 -41.98
N TYR A 445 -12.85 -19.12 -41.13
CA TYR A 445 -11.76 -19.19 -40.16
C TYR A 445 -11.35 -20.65 -39.98
N TYR A 446 -10.19 -20.86 -39.36
CA TYR A 446 -9.82 -22.16 -38.84
C TYR A 446 -9.99 -22.22 -37.33
N THR A 447 -10.22 -23.42 -36.81
CA THR A 447 -10.16 -23.75 -35.38
C THR A 447 -9.30 -24.98 -35.18
N ILE A 448 -8.37 -24.90 -34.24
CA ILE A 448 -7.55 -26.01 -33.75
C ILE A 448 -8.22 -26.56 -32.50
N TYR A 449 -8.52 -27.85 -32.49
CA TYR A 449 -9.10 -28.56 -31.36
C TYR A 449 -8.12 -29.55 -30.74
N GLY A 450 -8.12 -29.59 -29.42
CA GLY A 450 -7.37 -30.54 -28.59
C GLY A 450 -8.25 -31.66 -28.01
N PRO A 451 -7.84 -32.29 -26.89
CA PRO A 451 -8.61 -33.31 -26.19
C PRO A 451 -10.04 -32.85 -25.87
N GLN A 452 -11.02 -33.74 -26.03
CA GLN A 452 -12.42 -33.47 -25.72
C GLN A 452 -13.03 -32.25 -26.46
N PHE A 453 -12.48 -31.89 -27.63
CA PHE A 453 -12.91 -30.73 -28.43
C PHE A 453 -12.70 -29.38 -27.73
N SER A 454 -11.69 -29.26 -26.86
CA SER A 454 -11.24 -27.95 -26.37
C SER A 454 -10.65 -27.14 -27.52
N VAL A 455 -10.98 -25.85 -27.59
CA VAL A 455 -10.40 -24.94 -28.59
C VAL A 455 -9.00 -24.54 -28.14
N VAL A 456 -8.01 -24.82 -28.97
CA VAL A 456 -6.57 -24.51 -28.76
C VAL A 456 -6.18 -23.22 -29.47
N GLY A 457 -6.83 -22.91 -30.60
CA GLY A 457 -6.58 -21.68 -31.36
C GLY A 457 -7.57 -21.48 -32.49
N THR A 458 -7.72 -20.23 -32.93
CA THR A 458 -8.51 -19.85 -34.10
C THR A 458 -7.83 -18.72 -34.85
N GLY A 459 -8.04 -18.66 -36.17
CA GLY A 459 -7.56 -17.54 -36.99
C GLY A 459 -8.21 -17.52 -38.37
N THR A 460 -7.93 -16.45 -39.13
CA THR A 460 -8.45 -16.22 -40.47
C THR A 460 -7.46 -15.40 -41.29
N LEU A 461 -7.64 -15.38 -42.61
CA LEU A 461 -6.94 -14.46 -43.50
C LEU A 461 -7.88 -13.30 -43.83
N GLU A 462 -7.66 -12.14 -43.20
CA GLU A 462 -8.54 -10.98 -43.36
C GLU A 462 -8.48 -10.33 -44.75
N ASP A 463 -7.31 -10.35 -45.40
CA ASP A 463 -7.05 -9.82 -46.75
C ASP A 463 -5.78 -10.46 -47.33
N GLY A 464 -5.58 -10.34 -48.64
CA GLY A 464 -4.41 -10.84 -49.34
C GLY A 464 -4.49 -12.33 -49.71
N SER A 465 -3.48 -12.82 -50.41
CA SER A 465 -3.46 -14.20 -50.94
C SER A 465 -2.71 -15.19 -50.04
N PHE A 466 -2.07 -14.72 -48.97
CA PHE A 466 -1.23 -15.55 -48.10
C PHE A 466 -1.06 -14.95 -46.70
N GLY A 467 -1.19 -15.78 -45.68
CA GLY A 467 -0.86 -15.46 -44.28
C GLY A 467 -0.30 -16.68 -43.56
N VAL A 468 0.35 -16.47 -42.42
CA VAL A 468 0.89 -17.57 -41.60
C VAL A 468 0.63 -17.27 -40.14
N ASP A 469 -0.08 -18.18 -39.49
CA ASP A 469 -0.23 -18.18 -38.03
C ASP A 469 0.64 -19.29 -37.44
N THR A 470 1.29 -19.02 -36.31
CA THR A 470 2.15 -19.99 -35.62
C THR A 470 1.54 -20.37 -34.28
N TYR A 471 1.40 -21.66 -34.02
CA TYR A 471 0.89 -22.21 -32.76
C TYR A 471 1.89 -23.16 -32.13
N CYS A 472 1.91 -23.16 -30.82
CA CYS A 472 2.71 -24.07 -30.03
C CYS A 472 1.78 -25.07 -29.35
N LEU A 473 1.80 -26.29 -29.88
CA LEU A 473 0.98 -27.38 -29.38
C LEU A 473 1.66 -28.05 -28.19
N TYR A 474 0.89 -28.81 -27.44
CA TYR A 474 1.38 -29.67 -26.37
C TYR A 474 1.41 -31.12 -26.80
N GLU A 475 2.19 -31.96 -26.13
CA GLU A 475 2.24 -33.39 -26.44
C GLU A 475 0.86 -34.03 -26.23
N TYR A 476 0.28 -34.49 -27.33
CA TYR A 476 -1.00 -35.17 -27.35
C TYR A 476 -1.11 -36.06 -28.58
N ASN A 477 -1.97 -37.09 -28.49
CA ASN A 477 -2.08 -38.11 -29.53
C ASN A 477 -2.55 -37.56 -30.88
N ALA A 478 -3.41 -36.54 -30.90
CA ALA A 478 -3.89 -35.90 -32.13
C ALA A 478 -4.60 -34.57 -31.86
N PHE A 479 -4.33 -33.57 -32.68
CA PHE A 479 -5.12 -32.36 -32.80
C PHE A 479 -5.97 -32.42 -34.07
N SER A 480 -7.10 -31.71 -34.11
CA SER A 480 -7.86 -31.53 -35.34
C SER A 480 -7.92 -30.05 -35.72
N VAL A 481 -7.67 -29.76 -36.99
CA VAL A 481 -7.85 -28.42 -37.55
C VAL A 481 -9.07 -28.46 -38.46
N VAL A 482 -10.03 -27.59 -38.19
CA VAL A 482 -11.25 -27.44 -39.00
C VAL A 482 -11.19 -26.08 -39.64
N VAL A 483 -11.37 -25.99 -40.96
CA VAL A 483 -11.32 -24.74 -41.73
C VAL A 483 -12.60 -24.60 -42.56
N GLY A 484 -13.18 -23.40 -42.57
CA GLY A 484 -14.33 -23.05 -43.40
C GLY A 484 -15.33 -22.16 -42.68
N GLY A 485 -16.58 -22.16 -43.15
CA GLY A 485 -17.68 -21.42 -42.52
C GLY A 485 -17.87 -19.98 -43.02
N GLY A 486 -17.19 -19.61 -44.11
CA GLY A 486 -17.36 -18.32 -44.78
C GLY A 486 -18.22 -18.40 -46.03
N ASP A 487 -18.33 -17.28 -46.74
CA ASP A 487 -19.18 -17.16 -47.94
C ASP A 487 -18.58 -17.89 -49.16
N TRP A 488 -17.27 -18.13 -49.17
CA TRP A 488 -16.52 -18.65 -50.32
C TRP A 488 -15.49 -19.72 -49.94
N ASP A 489 -15.88 -20.74 -49.17
CA ASP A 489 -15.01 -21.85 -48.75
C ASP A 489 -14.27 -22.56 -49.92
N SER A 490 -14.76 -22.42 -51.16
CA SER A 490 -14.09 -22.94 -52.36
C SER A 490 -12.78 -22.24 -52.75
N GLU A 491 -12.53 -21.06 -52.18
CA GLU A 491 -11.36 -20.21 -52.48
C GLU A 491 -10.20 -20.45 -51.48
N ILE A 492 -10.52 -21.14 -50.39
CA ILE A 492 -9.64 -21.42 -49.28
C ILE A 492 -8.72 -22.60 -49.59
N SER A 493 -7.43 -22.42 -49.33
CA SER A 493 -6.47 -23.50 -49.21
C SER A 493 -5.59 -23.27 -47.98
N PHE A 494 -5.11 -24.33 -47.34
CA PHE A 494 -4.23 -24.19 -46.19
C PHE A 494 -3.20 -25.32 -46.13
N ASN A 495 -2.05 -25.03 -45.52
CA ASN A 495 -1.09 -26.04 -45.13
C ASN A 495 -0.90 -26.02 -43.62
N ILE A 496 -0.55 -27.19 -43.07
CA ILE A 496 -0.03 -27.31 -41.71
C ILE A 496 1.42 -27.73 -41.85
N VAL A 497 2.34 -26.94 -41.31
CA VAL A 497 3.79 -27.17 -41.37
C VAL A 497 4.31 -27.32 -39.95
N ASP A 498 5.09 -28.34 -39.66
CA ASP A 498 5.83 -28.49 -38.39
C ASP A 498 7.23 -27.84 -38.46
#